data_AF-A0A6J5Y7S1-F1
#
_entry.id   AF-A0A6J5Y7S1-F1
#
_cell.length_a   1.000
_cell.length_b   1.000
_cell.length_c   1.000
_cell.angle_alpha   90.00
_cell.angle_beta   90.00
_cell.angle_gamma   90.00
#
_symmetry.space_group_name_H-M   'P 1'
#
loop_
_entity.id
_entity.type
_entity.pdbx_description
1 polymer ?
#
loop_
_entity_poly.entity_id
_entity_poly.type
_entity_poly.pdbx_seq_one_letter_code
_entity_poly.pdbx_strand_id
1 'polypeptide(L)' 'MEKKNGRLWILLGECFGSMTKRFGRVAESLEDLALDVPDVQKQFTRYIERAKNPGWLDSSFSFSKSGHIAENGTD' A
#
# COMPACT_ATOMS: atom_id res chain seq x y z
N MET A 1 17.23 3.04 33.99
CA MET A 1 15.74 3.14 33.91
C MET A 1 15.35 3.10 32.43
N GLU A 2 15.56 1.99 31.72
CA GLU A 2 15.65 2.04 30.23
C GLU A 2 14.78 1.03 29.46
N LYS A 3 14.05 0.13 30.12
CA LYS A 3 13.16 -0.83 29.42
C LYS A 3 11.83 -0.22 28.95
N LYS A 4 11.43 0.96 29.45
CA LYS A 4 10.12 1.56 29.17
C LYS A 4 10.02 2.19 27.76
N ASN A 5 11.14 2.62 27.19
CA ASN A 5 11.14 3.32 25.90
C ASN A 5 10.93 2.36 24.70
N GLY A 6 11.32 1.09 24.82
CA GLY A 6 11.19 0.13 23.71
C GLY A 6 9.75 -0.05 23.23
N ARG A 7 8.78 -0.10 24.16
CA ARG A 7 7.35 -0.20 23.80
C ARG A 7 6.83 1.07 23.11
N LEU A 8 7.31 2.23 23.53
CA LEU A 8 6.94 3.50 22.92
C LEU A 8 7.51 3.60 21.50
N TRP A 9 8.76 3.17 21.29
CA TRP A 9 9.37 3.09 19.96
C TRP A 9 8.64 2.12 19.03
N ILE A 10 8.17 0.98 19.55
CA ILE A 10 7.34 0.04 18.78
C ILE A 10 6.00 0.67 18.41
N LEU A 11 5.28 1.26 19.38
CA LEU A 11 4.01 1.95 19.12
C LEU A 11 4.16 3.11 18.13
N LEU A 12 5.23 3.89 18.26
CA LEU A 12 5.57 4.95 17.32
C LEU A 12 5.90 4.37 15.94
N GLY A 13 6.62 3.26 15.83
CA GLY A 13 6.89 2.58 14.57
C GLY A 13 5.65 1.96 13.92
N GLU A 14 4.69 1.49 14.72
CA GLU A 14 3.40 1.01 14.24
C GLU A 14 2.50 2.17 13.77
N CYS A 15 2.49 3.28 14.51
CA CYS A 15 1.73 4.49 14.17
C CYS A 15 2.34 5.23 12.96
N PHE A 16 3.67 5.32 12.89
CA PHE A 16 4.47 5.80 11.76
C PHE A 16 4.88 4.67 10.83
N GLY A 17 4.02 3.66 10.66
CA GLY A 17 4.24 2.59 9.68
C GLY A 17 4.65 3.17 8.33
N SER A 18 5.66 2.54 7.70
CA SER A 18 6.28 3.03 6.46
C SER A 18 5.22 3.35 5.42
N MET A 19 5.48 4.37 4.60
CA MET A 19 4.54 4.79 3.57
C MET A 19 4.23 3.63 2.62
N THR A 20 5.20 2.74 2.36
CA THR A 20 5.01 1.47 1.65
C THR A 20 3.90 0.60 2.25
N LYS A 21 3.84 0.43 3.57
CA LYS A 21 2.80 -0.37 4.24
C LYS A 21 1.43 0.29 4.13
N ARG A 22 1.38 1.62 4.16
CA ARG A 22 0.14 2.38 3.97
C ARG A 22 -0.37 2.27 2.54
N PHE A 23 0.51 2.40 1.55
CA PHE A 23 0.17 2.17 0.15
C PHE A 23 -0.27 0.72 -0.11
N GLY A 24 0.37 -0.26 0.53
CA GLY A 24 -0.07 -1.66 0.47
C GLY A 24 -1.52 -1.86 0.92
N ARG A 25 -1.91 -1.27 2.07
CA ARG A 25 -3.30 -1.33 2.54
C ARG A 25 -4.29 -0.64 1.60
N VAL A 26 -3.91 0.50 1.04
CA VAL A 26 -4.76 1.20 0.06
C VAL A 26 -4.90 0.37 -1.21
N ALA A 27 -3.85 -0.35 -1.62
CA ALA A 27 -3.90 -1.27 -2.75
C ALA A 27 -4.86 -2.45 -2.50
N GLU A 28 -4.89 -3.00 -1.28
CA GLU A 28 -5.83 -4.07 -0.89
C GLU A 28 -7.29 -3.61 -0.94
N SER A 29 -7.59 -2.39 -0.46
CA SER A 29 -8.94 -1.81 -0.51
C SER A 29 -9.24 -1.06 -1.81
N LEU A 30 -8.35 -1.12 -2.81
CA LEU A 30 -8.50 -0.33 -4.04
C LEU A 30 -9.63 -0.86 -4.91
N GLU A 31 -9.90 -2.17 -4.87
CA GLU A 31 -10.98 -2.79 -5.62
C GLU A 31 -12.36 -2.39 -5.08
N ASP A 32 -12.53 -2.40 -3.75
CA ASP A 32 -13.72 -1.86 -3.10
C ASP A 32 -13.90 -0.37 -3.43
N LEU A 33 -12.83 0.42 -3.35
CA LEU A 33 -12.89 1.86 -3.65
C LEU A 33 -13.17 2.13 -5.15
N ALA A 34 -12.87 1.17 -6.03
CA ALA A 34 -13.17 1.28 -7.45
C ALA A 34 -14.67 1.09 -7.77
N LEU A 35 -15.44 0.47 -6.87
CA LEU A 35 -16.89 0.37 -6.99
C LEU A 35 -17.57 1.75 -6.88
N ASP A 36 -17.04 2.60 -6.00
CA ASP A 36 -17.52 3.98 -5.83
C ASP A 36 -16.85 4.96 -6.80
N VAL A 37 -15.55 4.77 -7.07
CA VAL A 37 -14.73 5.68 -7.88
C VAL A 37 -14.00 4.91 -8.97
N PRO A 38 -14.54 4.84 -10.20
CA PRO A 38 -13.96 4.02 -11.27
C PRO A 38 -12.54 4.45 -11.69
N ASP A 39 -12.17 5.71 -11.46
CA ASP A 39 -10.85 6.25 -11.79
C ASP A 39 -9.81 6.06 -10.68
N VAL A 40 -10.18 5.47 -9.54
CA VAL A 40 -9.31 5.38 -8.35
C VAL A 40 -8.00 4.66 -8.64
N GLN A 41 -8.01 3.63 -9.50
CA GLN A 41 -6.81 2.90 -9.87
C GLN A 41 -5.81 3.80 -10.61
N LYS A 42 -6.32 4.65 -11.51
CA LYS A 42 -5.51 5.59 -12.27
C LYS A 42 -4.93 6.69 -11.38
N GLN A 43 -5.75 7.17 -10.44
CA GLN A 43 -5.30 8.12 -9.42
C GLN A 43 -4.24 7.50 -8.51
N PHE A 44 -4.44 6.26 -8.06
CA PHE A 44 -3.52 5.56 -7.18
C PHE A 44 -2.15 5.36 -7.83
N THR A 45 -2.10 5.00 -9.13
CA THR A 45 -0.85 4.92 -9.90
C THR A 45 -0.12 6.28 -9.94
N ARG A 46 -0.84 7.38 -10.18
CA ARG A 46 -0.25 8.74 -10.12
C ARG A 46 0.32 9.06 -8.74
N TYR A 47 -0.36 8.65 -7.67
CA TYR A 47 0.11 8.86 -6.30
C TYR A 47 1.35 8.03 -5.99
N ILE A 48 1.46 6.81 -6.51
CA ILE A 48 2.67 5.98 -6.38
C ILE A 48 3.87 6.68 -7.02
N GLU A 49 3.73 7.15 -8.26
CA GLU A 49 4.81 7.87 -8.94
C GLU A 49 5.22 9.14 -8.17
N ARG A 50 4.24 9.88 -7.66
CA ARG A 50 4.51 11.07 -6.85
C ARG A 50 5.18 10.75 -5.52
N ALA A 51 4.86 9.61 -4.91
CA ALA A 51 5.45 9.16 -3.65
C ALA A 51 6.85 8.54 -3.82
N LYS A 52 7.25 8.13 -5.02
CA LYS A 52 8.64 7.76 -5.33
C LYS A 52 9.59 8.96 -5.28
N ASN A 53 9.15 10.14 -5.73
CA ASN A 53 9.97 11.37 -5.75
C ASN A 53 10.56 11.75 -4.38
N PRO A 54 9.79 11.79 -3.26
CA PRO A 54 10.33 12.05 -1.93
C PRO A 54 10.96 10.81 -1.26
N GLY A 55 11.10 9.68 -1.97
CA GLY A 55 11.62 8.43 -1.41
C GLY A 55 10.68 7.74 -0.43
N TRP A 56 9.38 8.02 -0.49
CA TRP A 56 8.39 7.37 0.39
C TRP A 56 8.08 5.93 -0.05
N LEU A 57 8.18 5.67 -1.34
CA LEU A 57 8.06 4.34 -1.93
C LEU A 57 9.37 3.97 -2.59
N ASP A 58 9.72 2.69 -2.48
CA ASP A 58 10.86 2.15 -3.21
C ASP A 58 10.60 2.21 -4.72
N SER A 59 11.66 2.39 -5.51
CA SER A 59 11.56 2.42 -6.97
C SER A 59 10.96 1.13 -7.52
N SER A 60 11.19 0.00 -6.83
CA SER A 60 10.63 -1.32 -7.14
C SER A 60 9.15 -1.47 -6.79
N PHE A 61 8.57 -0.56 -5.98
CA PHE A 61 7.16 -0.62 -5.65
C PHE A 61 6.32 -0.34 -6.90
N SER A 62 5.69 -1.39 -7.44
CA SER A 62 4.77 -1.29 -8.55
C SER A 62 3.42 -1.85 -8.12
N PHE A 63 2.39 -1.03 -8.27
CA PHE A 63 1.02 -1.53 -8.22
C PHE A 63 0.67 -2.01 -9.62
N SER A 64 0.93 -3.29 -9.84
CA SER A 64 0.41 -4.00 -11.00
C SER A 64 -0.80 -4.73 -10.49
N LYS A 65 -2.00 -4.40 -10.98
CA LYS A 65 -3.16 -5.28 -10.81
C LYS A 65 -2.78 -6.60 -11.48
N SER A 66 -2.17 -7.54 -10.75
CA SER A 66 -2.10 -8.91 -11.23
C SER A 66 -3.56 -9.28 -11.35
N GLY A 67 -4.04 -9.36 -12.59
CA GLY A 67 -5.36 -9.87 -12.84
C GLY A 67 -5.49 -11.13 -12.02
N HIS A 68 -6.47 -11.15 -11.13
CA HIS A 68 -7.06 -12.39 -10.72
C HIS A 68 -7.64 -12.99 -12.01
N ILE A 69 -6.79 -13.59 -12.85
CA ILE A 69 -7.20 -14.69 -13.69
C ILE A 69 -7.55 -15.73 -12.64
N ALA A 70 -8.82 -15.73 -12.26
CA ALA A 70 -9.44 -16.91 -11.74
C ALA A 70 -9.11 -18.00 -12.75
N GLU A 71 -8.16 -18.85 -12.37
CA GLU A 71 -7.97 -20.17 -12.93
C GLU A 71 -9.29 -20.91 -12.71
N ASN A 72 -10.21 -20.67 -13.64
CA ASN A 72 -11.44 -21.42 -13.79
C ASN A 72 -11.03 -22.83 -14.16
N GLY A 73 -11.55 -23.80 -13.40
CA GLY A 73 -11.28 -25.22 -13.58
C GLY A 73 -11.54 -25.72 -14.99
N THR A 74 -10.68 -26.61 -15.44
CA THR A 74 -10.85 -27.62 -16.50
C THR A 74 -9.72 -28.60 -16.19
N ASP A 75 -9.95 -29.81 -15.70
CA ASP A 75 -10.75 -30.92 -16.25
C ASP A 75 -11.26 -31.82 -15.10
#